data_AF-A0A654B211-F1
#
_entry.id   AF-A0A654B211-F1
#
_cell.length_a   1.000
_cell.length_b   1.000
_cell.length_c   1.000
_cell.angle_alpha   90.00
_cell.angle_beta   90.00
_cell.angle_gamma   90.00
#
_symmetry.space_group_name_H-M   'P 1'
#
loop_
_entity.id
_entity.type
_entity.pdbx_description
1 polymer ?
#
loop_
_entity_poly.entity_id
_entity_poly.type
_entity_poly.pdbx_seq_one_letter_code
_entity_poly.pdbx_strand_id
1 'polypeptide(L)'
;MKYMIGCIALAALVLAGEGALAQSMSAYETGVRLAQRRGYDNAKCYGRVFAKHAVVVERPDGRRGWRAASTQTYNAELQRHCGVDRLGDLRQRRQQSGPVTSQYRGGAYQAGLRIAAKRGYSGPAAACFARVFANQASVGPSSLRAGRMTWGAYLTPSISGEMHRQCGISV
;
A
#
# COMPACT_ATOMS: atom_id res chain seq x y z
N MET A 1 61.32 14.84 -44.35
CA MET A 1 59.85 14.97 -44.34
C MET A 1 59.34 13.92 -43.34
N LYS A 2 58.88 14.32 -42.14
CA LYS A 2 57.45 14.45 -41.77
C LYS A 2 56.78 13.05 -41.64
N TYR A 3 56.27 12.50 -40.52
CA TYR A 3 55.80 12.99 -39.22
C TYR A 3 55.71 11.85 -38.16
N MET A 4 55.90 12.21 -36.89
CA MET A 4 55.14 11.89 -35.66
C MET A 4 54.62 10.48 -35.33
N ILE A 5 55.15 9.94 -34.23
CA ILE A 5 54.45 9.61 -32.96
C ILE A 5 52.93 9.45 -33.05
N GLY A 6 52.45 8.21 -32.83
CA GLY A 6 51.03 7.89 -32.58
C GLY A 6 50.91 7.00 -31.35
N CYS A 7 50.68 7.66 -30.20
CA CYS A 7 50.45 7.06 -28.91
C CYS A 7 48.95 6.71 -28.70
N ILE A 8 48.73 5.62 -27.95
CA ILE A 8 47.65 5.40 -26.97
C ILE A 8 46.28 4.91 -27.49
N ALA A 9 45.88 3.82 -26.84
CA ALA A 9 44.62 3.13 -26.78
C ALA A 9 43.39 4.02 -26.52
N LEU A 10 42.21 3.56 -26.90
CA LEU A 10 41.18 3.12 -25.95
C LEU A 10 39.98 2.55 -26.72
N ALA A 11 39.77 1.24 -26.57
CA ALA A 11 38.50 0.61 -26.85
C ALA A 11 37.48 1.11 -25.81
N ALA A 12 36.66 2.09 -26.19
CA ALA A 12 35.43 2.43 -25.49
C ALA A 12 34.25 2.05 -26.39
N LEU A 13 34.10 0.74 -26.64
CA LEU A 13 32.78 0.19 -26.91
C LEU A 13 32.00 0.38 -25.62
N VAL A 14 31.31 1.51 -25.55
CA VAL A 14 30.18 1.74 -24.68
C VAL A 14 29.17 0.66 -25.05
N LEU A 15 29.33 -0.51 -24.42
CA LEU A 15 28.21 -1.38 -24.10
C LEU A 15 27.32 -0.50 -23.24
N ALA A 16 26.45 0.23 -23.95
CA ALA A 16 25.20 0.70 -23.44
C ALA A 16 24.65 -0.49 -22.67
N GLY A 17 24.70 -0.38 -21.35
CA GLY A 17 23.86 -1.18 -20.50
C GLY A 17 22.46 -0.89 -20.97
N GLU A 18 21.96 -1.71 -21.89
CA GLU A 18 20.57 -2.10 -21.93
C GLU A 18 20.32 -2.78 -20.59
N GLY A 19 20.29 -1.97 -19.54
CA GLY A 19 19.50 -2.27 -18.38
C GLY A 19 18.12 -2.45 -18.95
N ALA A 20 17.77 -3.71 -19.21
CA ALA A 20 16.44 -4.13 -19.56
C ALA A 20 15.53 -3.45 -18.54
N LEU A 21 14.94 -2.34 -18.95
CA LEU A 21 13.91 -1.63 -18.22
C LEU A 21 12.80 -2.65 -18.15
N ALA A 22 12.76 -3.38 -17.04
CA ALA A 22 11.72 -4.33 -16.74
C ALA A 22 10.40 -3.61 -17.00
N GLN A 23 9.73 -3.99 -18.08
CA GLN A 23 8.50 -3.36 -18.54
C GLN A 23 7.57 -3.27 -17.34
N SER A 24 7.39 -2.07 -16.81
CA SER A 24 6.54 -1.87 -15.64
C SER A 24 5.13 -2.24 -16.07
N MET A 25 4.65 -3.39 -15.59
CA MET A 25 3.31 -3.91 -15.87
C MET A 25 2.29 -2.78 -15.88
N SER A 26 1.47 -2.71 -16.93
CA SER A 26 0.48 -1.65 -17.07
C SER A 26 -0.52 -1.67 -15.90
N ALA A 27 -1.22 -0.56 -15.69
CA ALA A 27 -2.29 -0.49 -14.70
C ALA A 27 -3.35 -1.57 -14.98
N TYR A 28 -3.70 -1.77 -16.25
CA TYR A 28 -4.63 -2.81 -16.69
C TYR A 28 -4.16 -4.21 -16.29
N GLU A 29 -2.95 -4.61 -16.66
CA GLU A 29 -2.40 -5.94 -16.35
C GLU A 29 -2.26 -6.17 -14.84
N THR A 30 -1.87 -5.12 -14.10
CA THR A 30 -1.84 -5.14 -12.63
C THR A 30 -3.22 -5.44 -12.07
N GLY A 31 -4.25 -4.78 -12.62
CA GLY A 31 -5.65 -5.00 -12.29
C GLY A 31 -6.12 -6.42 -12.62
N VAL A 32 -5.81 -6.94 -13.82
CA VAL A 32 -6.16 -8.31 -14.24
C VAL A 32 -5.54 -9.34 -13.29
N ARG A 33 -4.23 -9.22 -13.01
CA ARG A 33 -3.53 -10.12 -12.08
C ARG A 33 -4.08 -10.04 -10.66
N LEU A 34 -4.51 -8.86 -10.22
CA LEU A 34 -5.16 -8.69 -8.92
C LEU A 34 -6.52 -9.41 -8.86
N ALA A 35 -7.32 -9.28 -9.91
CA ALA A 35 -8.62 -9.94 -10.02
C ALA A 35 -8.48 -11.47 -10.05
N GLN A 36 -7.54 -11.99 -10.84
CA GLN A 36 -7.23 -13.42 -10.89
C GLN A 36 -6.81 -13.97 -9.54
N ARG A 37 -5.91 -13.28 -8.82
CA ARG A 37 -5.50 -13.69 -7.46
C ARG A 37 -6.64 -13.68 -6.45
N ARG A 38 -7.68 -12.87 -6.67
CA ARG A 38 -8.89 -12.87 -5.85
C ARG A 38 -9.95 -13.87 -6.31
N GLY A 39 -9.76 -14.52 -7.46
CA GLY A 39 -10.74 -15.44 -8.01
C GLY A 39 -11.98 -14.74 -8.55
N TYR A 40 -11.85 -13.52 -9.08
CA TYR A 40 -12.96 -12.87 -9.78
C TYR A 40 -13.06 -13.40 -11.21
N ASP A 41 -14.24 -13.88 -11.61
CA ASP A 41 -14.49 -14.44 -12.95
C ASP A 41 -14.25 -13.41 -14.06
N ASN A 42 -14.61 -12.14 -13.82
CA ASN A 42 -14.51 -11.05 -14.79
C ASN A 42 -13.18 -10.28 -14.70
N ALA A 43 -12.05 -10.98 -14.65
CA ALA A 43 -10.74 -10.38 -14.44
C ALA A 43 -10.35 -9.31 -15.48
N LYS A 44 -10.72 -9.49 -16.75
CA LYS A 44 -10.47 -8.50 -17.81
C LYS A 44 -11.30 -7.22 -17.62
N CYS A 45 -12.57 -7.35 -17.23
CA CYS A 45 -13.42 -6.19 -16.91
C CYS A 45 -12.86 -5.42 -15.72
N TYR A 46 -12.50 -6.14 -14.64
CA TYR A 46 -11.87 -5.56 -13.46
C TYR A 46 -10.60 -4.80 -13.84
N GLY A 47 -9.76 -5.36 -14.71
CA GLY A 47 -8.54 -4.69 -15.19
C GLY A 47 -8.80 -3.34 -15.84
N ARG A 48 -9.85 -3.21 -16.67
CA ARG A 48 -10.20 -1.94 -17.34
C ARG A 48 -10.66 -0.88 -16.33
N VAL A 49 -11.56 -1.26 -15.42
CA VAL A 49 -12.04 -0.35 -14.37
C VAL A 49 -10.88 0.02 -13.43
N PHE A 50 -10.05 -0.94 -13.04
CA PHE A 50 -8.86 -0.67 -12.23
C PHE A 50 -7.95 0.34 -12.92
N ALA A 51 -7.64 0.18 -14.20
CA ALA A 51 -6.77 1.10 -14.94
C ALA A 51 -7.32 2.53 -14.97
N LYS A 52 -8.64 2.72 -15.06
CA LYS A 52 -9.30 4.03 -15.02
C LYS A 52 -9.11 4.76 -13.68
N HIS A 53 -9.06 4.02 -12.57
CA HIS A 53 -8.96 4.57 -11.20
C HIS A 53 -7.57 4.42 -10.58
N ALA A 54 -6.61 3.83 -11.30
CA ALA A 54 -5.29 3.55 -10.79
C ALA A 54 -4.40 4.79 -10.83
N VAL A 55 -3.69 5.01 -9.74
CA VAL A 55 -2.61 5.99 -9.64
C VAL A 55 -1.29 5.26 -9.38
N VAL A 56 -0.18 5.84 -9.84
CA VAL A 56 1.14 5.34 -9.49
C VAL A 56 1.44 5.76 -8.06
N VAL A 57 1.82 4.79 -7.23
CA VAL A 57 2.22 5.01 -5.84
C VAL A 57 3.63 4.48 -5.64
N GLU A 58 4.46 5.27 -4.99
CA GLU A 58 5.78 4.86 -4.54
C GLU A 58 5.66 4.07 -3.23
N ARG A 59 6.28 2.89 -3.21
CA ARG A 59 6.31 2.01 -2.05
C ARG A 59 7.54 2.33 -1.20
N PRO A 60 7.55 1.95 0.10
CA PRO A 60 8.68 2.24 0.99
C PRO A 60 10.03 1.64 0.55
N ASP A 61 10.01 0.66 -0.36
CA ASP A 61 11.20 0.04 -0.97
C ASP A 61 11.70 0.81 -2.22
N GLY A 62 11.17 2.02 -2.48
CA GLY A 62 11.47 2.84 -3.65
C GLY A 62 10.83 2.34 -4.95
N ARG A 63 10.08 1.24 -4.92
CA ARG A 63 9.43 0.70 -6.12
C ARG A 63 8.12 1.43 -6.41
N ARG A 64 7.90 1.78 -7.68
CA ARG A 64 6.63 2.35 -8.15
C ARG A 64 5.67 1.23 -8.55
N GLY A 65 4.38 1.39 -8.24
CA GLY A 65 3.36 0.44 -8.62
C GLY A 65 1.97 1.06 -8.72
N TRP A 66 1.06 0.37 -9.37
CA TRP A 66 -0.32 0.84 -9.55
C TRP A 66 -1.19 0.53 -8.34
N ARG A 67 -1.95 1.52 -7.90
CA ARG A 67 -2.92 1.39 -6.82
C ARG A 67 -4.21 2.11 -7.17
N ALA A 68 -5.34 1.42 -7.05
CA ALA A 68 -6.66 2.03 -7.06
C ALA A 68 -7.21 2.09 -5.63
N ALA A 69 -7.40 3.30 -5.11
CA ALA A 69 -8.03 3.52 -3.80
C ALA A 69 -9.47 2.99 -3.83
N SER A 70 -9.92 2.38 -2.73
CA SER A 70 -11.27 1.81 -2.62
C SER A 70 -12.34 2.90 -2.41
N THR A 71 -12.51 3.78 -3.41
CA THR A 71 -13.50 4.86 -3.40
C THR A 71 -14.90 4.34 -3.73
N GLN A 72 -15.94 5.09 -3.34
CA GLN A 72 -17.33 4.77 -3.67
C GLN A 72 -17.52 4.64 -5.19
N THR A 73 -16.98 5.58 -5.97
CA THR A 73 -17.05 5.58 -7.44
C THR A 73 -16.41 4.34 -8.04
N TYR A 74 -15.20 3.97 -7.60
CA TYR A 74 -14.51 2.79 -8.13
C TYR A 74 -15.28 1.50 -7.82
N ASN A 75 -15.76 1.34 -6.57
CA ASN A 75 -16.50 0.14 -6.19
C ASN A 75 -17.86 0.06 -6.90
N ALA A 76 -18.56 1.19 -7.09
CA ALA A 76 -19.81 1.23 -7.84
C ALA A 76 -19.60 0.89 -9.33
N GLU A 77 -18.49 1.30 -9.94
CA GLU A 77 -18.18 0.91 -11.32
C GLU A 77 -17.83 -0.58 -11.43
N LEU A 78 -17.07 -1.13 -10.49
CA LEU A 78 -16.79 -2.57 -10.45
C LEU A 78 -18.06 -3.41 -10.31
N GLN A 79 -18.97 -2.99 -9.42
CA GLN A 79 -20.25 -3.67 -9.24
C GLN A 79 -21.11 -3.58 -10.50
N ARG A 80 -21.30 -2.38 -11.05
CA ARG A 80 -22.17 -2.14 -12.20
C ARG A 80 -21.67 -2.77 -13.49
N HIS A 81 -20.37 -2.72 -13.76
CA HIS A 81 -19.82 -3.17 -15.04
C HIS A 81 -19.26 -4.59 -15.01
N CYS A 82 -18.76 -5.04 -13.85
CA CYS A 82 -18.07 -6.32 -13.74
C CYS A 82 -18.77 -7.31 -12.81
N GLY A 83 -19.83 -6.90 -12.10
CA GLY A 83 -20.51 -7.73 -11.09
C GLY A 83 -19.66 -8.01 -9.85
N VAL A 84 -18.61 -7.23 -9.60
CA VAL A 84 -17.64 -7.49 -8.52
C VAL A 84 -17.99 -6.66 -7.28
N ASP A 85 -18.50 -7.32 -6.23
CA ASP A 85 -18.62 -6.71 -4.90
C ASP A 85 -17.29 -6.80 -4.15
N ARG A 86 -16.41 -5.85 -4.44
CA ARG A 86 -15.11 -5.77 -3.80
C ARG A 86 -15.20 -5.49 -2.30
N LEU A 87 -16.20 -4.74 -1.84
CA LEU A 87 -16.34 -4.40 -0.41
C LEU A 87 -16.83 -5.61 0.39
N GLY A 88 -17.78 -6.38 -0.16
CA GLY A 88 -18.16 -7.69 0.36
C GLY A 88 -16.99 -8.65 0.45
N ASP A 89 -16.25 -8.84 -0.65
CA ASP A 89 -15.08 -9.72 -0.70
C ASP A 89 -13.99 -9.33 0.32
N LEU A 90 -13.68 -8.04 0.46
CA LEU A 90 -12.72 -7.57 1.47
C LEU A 90 -13.22 -7.81 2.90
N ARG A 91 -14.52 -7.67 3.18
CA ARG A 91 -15.11 -7.98 4.49
C ARG A 91 -15.04 -9.48 4.77
N GLN A 92 -15.42 -10.31 3.81
CA GLN A 92 -15.38 -11.77 3.93
C GLN A 92 -13.95 -12.27 4.14
N ARG A 93 -12.97 -11.76 3.37
CA ARG A 93 -11.56 -12.12 3.57
C ARG A 93 -11.02 -11.66 4.91
N ARG A 94 -11.44 -10.51 5.44
CA ARG A 94 -11.10 -10.10 6.81
C ARG A 94 -11.64 -11.07 7.86
N GLN A 95 -12.82 -11.65 7.62
CA GLN A 95 -13.40 -12.66 8.52
C GLN A 95 -12.67 -14.01 8.39
N GLN A 96 -12.33 -14.43 7.16
CA GLN A 96 -11.63 -15.69 6.86
C GLN A 96 -10.15 -15.68 7.24
N SER A 97 -9.49 -14.51 7.24
CA SER A 97 -8.11 -14.37 7.72
C SER A 97 -7.97 -14.57 9.23
N GLY A 98 -9.08 -14.89 9.92
CA GLY A 98 -9.16 -14.96 11.37
C GLY A 98 -8.93 -13.59 12.03
N PRO A 99 -9.24 -13.45 13.32
CA PRO A 99 -8.69 -12.34 14.08
C PRO A 99 -7.16 -12.46 14.00
N VAL A 100 -6.49 -11.45 13.45
CA VAL A 100 -5.05 -11.22 13.61
C VAL A 100 -4.70 -11.64 15.04
N THR A 101 -3.90 -12.71 15.18
CA THR A 101 -3.63 -13.40 16.47
C THR A 101 -3.56 -12.39 17.61
N SER A 102 -4.25 -12.64 18.73
CA SER A 102 -4.45 -11.66 19.82
C SER A 102 -3.16 -10.95 20.28
N GLN A 103 -2.01 -11.64 20.15
CA GLN A 103 -0.67 -11.13 20.42
C GLN A 103 -0.23 -9.98 19.49
N TYR A 104 -0.60 -10.03 18.20
CA TYR A 104 -0.35 -8.97 17.22
C TYR A 104 -1.33 -7.80 17.40
N ARG A 105 -2.60 -8.06 17.69
CA ARG A 105 -3.60 -7.01 17.94
C ARG A 105 -3.31 -6.23 19.24
N GLY A 106 -2.83 -6.91 20.27
CA GLY A 106 -2.35 -6.29 21.50
C GLY A 106 -1.16 -5.36 21.27
N GLY A 107 -0.20 -5.77 20.43
CA GLY A 107 0.94 -4.94 20.05
C GLY A 107 0.54 -3.67 19.29
N ALA A 108 -0.40 -3.77 18.35
CA ALA A 108 -0.93 -2.63 17.59
C ALA A 108 -1.70 -1.66 18.49
N TYR A 109 -2.54 -2.18 19.39
CA TYR A 109 -3.28 -1.38 20.35
C TYR A 109 -2.34 -0.64 21.32
N GLN A 110 -1.34 -1.32 21.85
CA GLN A 110 -0.32 -0.71 22.73
C GLN A 110 0.54 0.34 22.00
N ALA A 111 0.83 0.14 20.71
CA ALA A 111 1.46 1.19 19.90
C ALA A 111 0.51 2.38 19.70
N GLY A 112 -0.77 2.12 19.42
CA GLY A 112 -1.81 3.14 19.32
C GLY A 112 -1.95 3.98 20.60
N LEU A 113 -1.95 3.35 21.78
CA LEU A 113 -1.98 4.06 23.07
C LEU A 113 -0.77 4.98 23.26
N ARG A 114 0.43 4.51 22.93
CA ARG A 114 1.66 5.33 23.02
C ARG A 114 1.61 6.53 22.07
N ILE A 115 1.07 6.34 20.87
CA ILE A 115 0.90 7.42 19.90
C ILE A 115 -0.19 8.41 20.35
N ALA A 116 -1.29 7.91 20.90
CA ALA A 116 -2.36 8.74 21.45
C ALA A 116 -1.84 9.63 22.59
N ALA A 117 -1.06 9.06 23.51
CA ALA A 117 -0.44 9.78 24.61
C ALA A 117 0.53 10.87 24.12
N LYS A 118 1.35 10.59 23.09
CA LYS A 118 2.23 11.59 22.45
C LYS A 118 1.47 12.75 21.81
N ARG A 119 0.19 12.54 21.46
CA ARG A 119 -0.71 13.58 20.92
C ARG A 119 -1.57 14.25 21.99
N GLY A 120 -1.35 13.94 23.27
CA GLY A 120 -2.10 14.54 24.38
C GLY A 120 -3.44 13.87 24.68
N TYR A 121 -3.78 12.74 24.05
CA TYR A 121 -4.99 11.99 24.38
C TYR A 121 -4.75 11.04 25.55
N SER A 122 -5.72 10.95 26.45
CA SER A 122 -5.73 10.04 27.60
C SER A 122 -7.09 9.36 27.76
N GLY A 123 -7.17 8.39 28.68
CA GLY A 123 -8.43 7.76 29.07
C GLY A 123 -9.23 7.16 27.90
N PRO A 124 -10.57 7.36 27.85
CA PRO A 124 -11.42 6.82 26.79
C PRO A 124 -11.04 7.27 25.38
N ALA A 125 -10.55 8.51 25.23
CA ALA A 125 -10.11 9.04 23.94
C ALA A 125 -8.87 8.28 23.43
N ALA A 126 -7.88 8.05 24.29
CA ALA A 126 -6.69 7.26 23.94
C ALA A 126 -7.04 5.81 23.60
N ALA A 127 -7.97 5.20 24.35
CA ALA A 127 -8.45 3.84 24.07
C ALA A 127 -9.18 3.75 22.72
N CYS A 128 -10.02 4.75 22.40
CA CYS A 128 -10.70 4.83 21.12
C CYS A 128 -9.71 5.01 19.96
N PHE A 129 -8.77 5.96 20.09
CA PHE A 129 -7.67 6.15 19.15
C PHE A 129 -6.92 4.83 18.89
N ALA A 130 -6.51 4.15 19.97
CA ALA A 130 -5.73 2.92 19.87
C ALA A 130 -6.48 1.80 19.14
N ARG A 131 -7.81 1.74 19.31
CA ARG A 131 -8.68 0.79 18.60
C ARG A 131 -8.77 1.09 17.10
N VAL A 132 -9.01 2.34 16.74
CA VAL A 132 -9.07 2.78 15.33
C VAL A 132 -7.70 2.61 14.67
N PHE A 133 -6.62 2.95 15.37
CA PHE A 133 -5.24 2.73 14.94
C PHE A 133 -4.97 1.24 14.70
N ALA A 134 -5.27 0.36 15.66
CA ALA A 134 -5.02 -1.07 15.56
C ALA A 134 -5.77 -1.74 14.39
N ASN A 135 -6.92 -1.19 13.97
CA ASN A 135 -7.67 -1.69 12.82
C ASN A 135 -7.00 -1.38 11.46
N GLN A 136 -6.09 -0.41 11.44
CA GLN A 136 -5.44 0.09 10.22
C GLN A 136 -3.91 -0.09 10.26
N ALA A 137 -3.37 -0.44 11.42
CA ALA A 137 -1.95 -0.62 11.61
C ALA A 137 -1.44 -1.85 10.87
N SER A 138 -0.25 -1.70 10.33
CA SER A 138 0.54 -2.76 9.72
C SER A 138 1.86 -2.90 10.47
N VAL A 139 2.40 -4.12 10.49
CA VAL A 139 3.75 -4.38 10.98
C VAL A 139 4.75 -4.05 9.89
N GLY A 140 5.77 -3.28 10.23
CA GLY A 140 6.92 -3.01 9.37
C GLY A 140 8.22 -3.02 10.17
N PRO A 141 9.37 -3.04 9.49
CA PRO A 141 10.67 -2.88 10.14
C PRO A 141 10.75 -1.51 10.82
N SER A 142 11.28 -1.50 12.04
CA SER A 142 11.50 -0.28 12.81
C SER A 142 12.57 0.58 12.15
N SER A 143 12.26 1.84 11.84
CA SER A 143 13.27 2.82 11.44
C SER A 143 14.22 3.21 12.58
N LEU A 144 13.87 2.89 13.83
CA LEU A 144 14.62 3.30 15.03
C LEU A 144 15.48 2.18 15.63
N ARG A 145 15.23 0.91 15.28
CA ARG A 145 15.93 -0.25 15.85
C ARG A 145 16.05 -1.37 14.83
N ALA A 146 17.26 -1.60 14.33
CA ALA A 146 17.54 -2.72 13.42
C ALA A 146 17.09 -4.06 14.03
N GLY A 147 16.50 -4.93 13.19
CA GLY A 147 15.99 -6.24 13.60
C GLY A 147 14.71 -6.23 14.43
N ARG A 148 14.09 -5.07 14.71
CA ARG A 148 12.78 -5.00 15.39
C ARG A 148 11.65 -4.61 14.45
N MET A 149 10.48 -5.18 14.69
CA MET A 149 9.23 -4.82 14.01
C MET A 149 8.47 -3.77 14.83
N THR A 150 7.89 -2.78 14.16
CA THR A 150 7.01 -1.77 14.77
C THR A 150 5.65 -1.76 14.09
N TRP A 151 4.66 -1.27 14.83
CA TRP A 151 3.32 -1.03 14.32
C TRP A 151 3.22 0.40 13.82
N GLY A 152 2.83 0.55 12.56
CA GLY A 152 2.60 1.84 11.92
C GLY A 152 1.29 1.85 11.18
N ALA A 153 0.56 2.97 11.27
CA ALA A 153 -0.58 3.27 10.41
C ALA A 153 -0.34 4.65 9.79
N TYR A 154 -0.49 4.76 8.47
CA TYR A 154 -0.57 6.06 7.82
C TYR A 154 -1.93 6.66 8.15
N LEU A 155 -1.97 7.77 8.88
CA LEU A 155 -3.22 8.49 9.19
C LEU A 155 -3.71 9.22 7.94
N THR A 156 -4.23 8.47 6.99
CA THR A 156 -4.88 9.04 5.80
C THR A 156 -6.14 9.82 6.21
N PRO A 157 -6.66 10.72 5.36
CA PRO A 157 -7.91 11.45 5.64
C PRO A 157 -9.08 10.53 6.00
N SER A 158 -9.12 9.31 5.44
CA SER A 158 -10.14 8.31 5.78
C SER A 158 -10.04 7.81 7.23
N ILE A 159 -8.83 7.71 7.77
CA ILE A 159 -8.58 7.25 9.14
C ILE A 159 -8.77 8.40 10.12
N SER A 160 -8.30 9.60 9.80
CA SER A 160 -8.60 10.79 10.61
C SER A 160 -10.10 11.05 10.66
N GLY A 161 -10.82 10.87 9.54
CA GLY A 161 -12.29 10.93 9.52
C GLY A 161 -12.95 9.85 10.40
N GLU A 162 -12.40 8.64 10.45
CA GLU A 162 -12.89 7.59 11.34
C GLU A 162 -12.61 7.91 12.82
N MET A 163 -11.44 8.45 13.14
CA MET A 163 -11.11 8.89 14.50
C MET A 163 -12.00 10.05 14.94
N HIS A 164 -12.35 10.95 14.03
CA HIS A 164 -13.29 12.02 14.32
C HIS A 164 -14.70 11.46 14.58
N ARG A 165 -15.21 10.60 13.69
CA ARG A 165 -16.56 10.02 13.81
C ARG A 165 -16.73 9.11 15.02
N GLN A 166 -15.76 8.25 15.32
CA GLN A 166 -15.88 7.27 16.40
C GLN A 166 -15.39 7.79 17.75
N CYS A 167 -14.41 8.69 17.75
CA CYS A 167 -13.72 9.10 18.97
C CYS A 167 -13.86 10.60 19.29
N GLY A 168 -14.38 11.41 18.37
CA GLY A 168 -14.38 12.87 18.51
C GLY A 168 -12.98 13.49 18.42
N ILE A 169 -12.02 12.76 17.85
CA ILE A 169 -10.59 13.14 17.84
C ILE A 169 -10.20 13.67 16.46
N SER A 170 -9.50 14.80 16.42
CA SER A 170 -8.89 15.35 15.19
C SER A 170 -7.40 15.05 15.17
N VAL A 171 -6.89 14.46 14.08
CA VAL A 171 -5.55 13.83 14.00
C VAL A 171 -4.74 14.29 12.81
#